data_AF-A0A3P1ZYV6-F1
#
_entry.id   AF-A0A3P1ZYV6-F1
#
_cell.length_a   1.000
_cell.length_b   1.000
_cell.length_c   1.000
_cell.angle_alpha   90.00
_cell.angle_beta   90.00
_cell.angle_gamma   90.00
#
_symmetry.space_group_name_H-M   'P 1'
#
loop_
_entity.id
_entity.type
_entity.pdbx_description
1 polymer ?
#
loop_
_entity_poly.entity_id
_entity_poly.type
_entity_poly.pdbx_seq_one_letter_code
_entity_poly.pdbx_strand_id
1 'polypeptide(L)'
;MEFMDISRCGVKQKAGVVPDFRQLRQLPKVEVSMDLEFIDTAENKRRLNETLAQGSAVVNISKINLHAKKDCLDEFPRRILFEMTSVCNVLCKMCPRNHLLRPAMHMPKKDYIRILKEIGEVGVEGLWLYHLGESLMHPDFREIVNAVSRIGNFGYVWMSTNGHLMNESNCHFILDSCIDYINYSMHGVSEVTHKSVIPQGNFAKVMANFETLIELKKKSSKRLPYIHLQMIEQETTKHEVKPFIKKFFPKVDVVSINMLEYVNLPENSFGYAQRERRPRGHCKRIQGRDCFICSNGAVTLCDAAYNCEKKYVGPLYLGNIHENSLYDIWNGDRRKKLLDIEREGLLTSIPLCSTCTDYDF
;
A
#
# COMPACT_ATOMS: atom_id res chain seq x y z
N MET A 1 -3.24 -10.24 -1.05
CA MET A 1 -2.35 -11.42 -1.11
C MET A 1 -1.24 -11.09 -2.07
N GLU A 2 -0.05 -11.60 -1.82
CA GLU A 2 1.13 -11.28 -2.62
C GLU A 2 1.77 -12.57 -3.10
N PHE A 3 2.20 -12.58 -4.36
CA PHE A 3 2.76 -13.73 -5.03
C PHE A 3 4.13 -13.40 -5.59
N MET A 4 5.06 -14.32 -5.41
CA MET A 4 6.43 -14.22 -5.94
C MET A 4 6.75 -15.50 -6.72
N ASP A 5 7.61 -15.38 -7.73
CA ASP A 5 8.17 -16.55 -8.41
C ASP A 5 8.87 -17.48 -7.40
N ILE A 6 8.49 -18.75 -7.38
CA ILE A 6 9.01 -19.73 -6.41
C ILE A 6 10.52 -19.95 -6.55
N SER A 7 11.11 -19.72 -7.73
CA SER A 7 12.55 -19.82 -7.95
C SER A 7 13.36 -18.85 -7.09
N ARG A 8 12.75 -17.72 -6.69
CA ARG A 8 13.36 -16.74 -5.78
C ARG A 8 13.52 -17.27 -4.34
N CYS A 9 12.87 -18.39 -4.00
CA CYS A 9 13.06 -19.08 -2.73
C CYS A 9 14.20 -20.13 -2.76
N GLY A 10 15.13 -20.04 -3.73
CA GLY A 10 16.26 -20.97 -3.84
C GLY A 10 15.91 -22.33 -4.46
N VAL A 11 14.73 -22.45 -5.09
CA VAL A 11 14.28 -23.67 -5.76
C VAL A 11 14.79 -23.69 -7.20
N LYS A 12 15.54 -24.72 -7.59
CA LYS A 12 16.13 -24.90 -8.94
C LYS A 12 15.12 -25.27 -10.06
N GLN A 13 13.86 -24.83 -9.95
CA GLN A 13 12.63 -25.26 -10.65
C GLN A 13 12.70 -26.15 -11.93
N LYS A 14 11.78 -27.13 -12.00
CA LYS A 14 11.03 -27.51 -13.22
C LYS A 14 9.79 -26.61 -13.33
N ALA A 15 9.34 -26.29 -14.55
CA ALA A 15 8.20 -25.40 -14.82
C ALA A 15 6.92 -25.80 -14.04
N GLY A 16 6.56 -25.03 -13.01
CA GLY A 16 5.29 -25.15 -12.31
C GLY A 16 4.13 -24.52 -13.07
N VAL A 17 2.90 -24.73 -12.60
CA VAL A 17 1.69 -24.09 -13.14
C VAL A 17 1.21 -23.02 -12.18
N VAL A 18 0.64 -21.92 -12.66
CA VAL A 18 -0.10 -20.99 -11.80
C VAL A 18 -1.46 -21.62 -11.47
N PRO A 19 -1.74 -21.96 -10.19
CA PRO A 19 -3.02 -22.58 -9.79
C PRO A 19 -4.21 -21.64 -10.00
N ASP A 20 -5.42 -22.15 -9.78
CA ASP A 20 -6.59 -21.27 -9.69
C ASP A 20 -6.50 -20.34 -8.48
N PHE A 21 -7.12 -19.17 -8.55
CA PHE A 21 -7.06 -18.19 -7.48
C PHE A 21 -7.70 -18.67 -6.16
N ARG A 22 -8.70 -19.57 -6.21
CA ARG A 22 -9.22 -20.22 -4.99
C ARG A 22 -8.19 -21.14 -4.34
N GLN A 23 -7.39 -21.85 -5.13
CA GLN A 23 -6.31 -22.71 -4.63
C GLN A 23 -5.16 -21.85 -4.08
N LEU A 24 -4.80 -20.78 -4.78
CA LEU A 24 -3.79 -19.82 -4.32
C LEU A 24 -4.11 -19.22 -2.96
N ARG A 25 -5.40 -18.99 -2.65
CA ARG A 25 -5.86 -18.53 -1.33
C ARG A 25 -5.62 -19.52 -0.19
N GLN A 26 -5.54 -20.81 -0.52
CA GLN A 26 -5.36 -21.90 0.44
C GLN A 26 -3.87 -22.25 0.62
N LEU A 27 -2.98 -21.72 -0.22
CA LEU A 27 -1.54 -21.93 -0.05
C LEU A 27 -1.05 -21.31 1.26
N PRO A 28 -0.15 -22.01 1.98
CA PRO A 28 0.49 -21.44 3.14
C PRO A 28 1.31 -20.20 2.74
N LYS A 29 1.41 -19.23 3.65
CA LYS A 29 2.23 -18.03 3.43
C LYS A 29 3.69 -18.33 3.72
N VAL A 30 4.50 -18.27 2.67
CA VAL A 30 5.95 -18.34 2.77
C VAL A 30 6.48 -17.00 3.27
N GLU A 31 7.25 -17.04 4.35
CA GLU A 31 7.87 -15.87 4.95
C GLU A 31 9.10 -15.44 4.16
N VAL A 32 9.13 -14.15 3.80
CA VAL A 32 10.29 -13.52 3.16
C VAL A 32 10.63 -12.25 3.92
N SER A 33 11.89 -11.81 3.86
CA SER A 33 12.26 -10.49 4.38
C SER A 33 11.56 -9.38 3.56
N MET A 34 11.59 -8.15 4.07
CA MET A 34 11.21 -6.98 3.28
C MET A 34 12.13 -6.73 2.07
N ASP A 35 13.25 -7.45 1.95
CA ASP A 35 14.07 -7.50 0.75
C ASP A 35 13.68 -8.65 -0.21
N LEU A 36 12.59 -9.36 0.07
CA LEU A 36 12.14 -10.52 -0.70
C LEU A 36 13.09 -11.71 -0.65
N GLU A 37 13.87 -11.82 0.43
CA GLU A 37 14.76 -12.97 0.67
C GLU A 37 14.03 -14.03 1.50
N PHE A 38 14.18 -15.29 1.10
CA PHE A 38 13.56 -16.40 1.83
C PHE A 38 14.11 -16.50 3.26
N ILE A 39 13.22 -16.58 4.25
CA ILE A 39 13.60 -16.72 5.65
C ILE A 39 13.80 -18.20 5.97
N ASP A 40 15.05 -18.62 6.19
CA ASP A 40 15.38 -20.03 6.42
C ASP A 40 15.03 -20.49 7.84
N THR A 41 13.79 -20.95 8.02
CA THR A 41 13.34 -21.69 9.20
C THR A 41 12.73 -23.03 8.81
N ALA A 42 12.73 -24.00 9.73
CA ALA A 42 12.12 -25.30 9.51
C ALA A 42 10.64 -25.19 9.12
N GLU A 43 9.91 -24.29 9.79
CA GLU A 43 8.50 -24.02 9.50
C GLU A 43 8.30 -23.40 8.11
N ASN A 44 9.13 -22.44 7.73
CA ASN A 44 8.99 -21.80 6.42
C ASN A 44 9.37 -22.74 5.27
N LYS A 45 10.38 -23.59 5.47
CA LYS A 45 10.73 -24.69 4.53
C LYS A 45 9.56 -25.67 4.37
N ARG A 46 8.83 -26.00 5.44
CA ARG A 46 7.62 -26.83 5.38
C ARG A 46 6.56 -26.18 4.50
N ARG A 47 6.24 -24.91 4.72
CA ARG A 47 5.27 -24.14 3.90
C ARG A 47 5.67 -24.07 2.41
N LEU A 48 6.96 -23.87 2.13
CA LEU A 48 7.50 -23.90 0.77
C LEU A 48 7.33 -25.29 0.12
N ASN A 49 7.67 -26.35 0.83
CA ASN A 49 7.53 -27.73 0.35
C ASN A 49 6.07 -28.12 0.08
N GLU A 50 5.13 -27.67 0.92
CA GLU A 50 3.69 -27.84 0.69
C GLU A 50 3.25 -27.15 -0.61
N THR A 51 3.76 -25.93 -0.88
CA THR A 51 3.48 -25.22 -2.13
C THR A 51 4.10 -25.93 -3.35
N LEU A 52 5.30 -26.49 -3.21
CA LEU A 52 5.98 -27.28 -4.25
C LEU A 52 5.22 -28.57 -4.56
N ALA A 53 4.70 -29.26 -3.54
CA ALA A 53 3.92 -30.48 -3.71
C ALA A 53 2.64 -30.27 -4.53
N GLN A 54 2.10 -29.04 -4.53
CA GLN A 54 0.96 -28.64 -5.36
C GLN A 54 1.34 -28.24 -6.79
N GLY A 55 2.62 -28.29 -7.16
CA GLY A 55 3.11 -27.95 -8.49
C GLY A 55 3.00 -26.46 -8.84
N SER A 56 2.92 -25.57 -7.85
CA SER A 56 2.73 -24.13 -8.06
C SER A 56 3.99 -23.46 -8.61
N ALA A 57 3.83 -22.58 -9.61
CA ALA A 57 4.89 -21.72 -10.11
C ALA A 57 5.20 -20.52 -9.19
N VAL A 58 4.26 -20.18 -8.30
CA VAL A 58 4.35 -19.00 -7.42
C VAL A 58 4.14 -19.41 -5.98
N VAL A 59 4.72 -18.65 -5.06
CA VAL A 59 4.47 -18.75 -3.62
C VAL A 59 3.59 -17.59 -3.18
N ASN A 60 2.61 -17.87 -2.32
CA ASN A 60 1.92 -16.83 -1.56
C ASN A 60 2.86 -16.37 -0.44
N ILE A 61 3.16 -15.08 -0.34
CA ILE A 61 4.19 -14.58 0.58
C ILE A 61 3.60 -13.74 1.74
N SER A 62 4.34 -13.72 2.84
CA SER A 62 4.22 -12.70 3.89
C SER A 62 5.58 -12.08 4.13
N LYS A 63 5.68 -10.76 3.97
CA LYS A 63 6.90 -10.00 4.23
C LYS A 63 7.09 -9.74 5.72
N ILE A 64 8.29 -9.98 6.22
CA ILE A 64 8.70 -9.75 7.60
C ILE A 64 9.80 -8.69 7.61
N ASN A 65 9.61 -7.64 8.42
CA ASN A 65 10.64 -6.63 8.62
C ASN A 65 11.65 -7.12 9.68
N LEU A 66 12.74 -7.73 9.22
CA LEU A 66 13.82 -8.23 10.09
C LEU A 66 14.64 -7.10 10.74
N HIS A 67 14.53 -5.87 10.21
CA HIS A 67 15.24 -4.68 10.71
C HIS A 67 14.34 -3.75 11.52
N ALA A 68 13.15 -4.23 11.95
CA ALA A 68 12.29 -3.46 12.83
C ALA A 68 13.06 -3.08 14.11
N LYS A 69 13.29 -1.79 14.33
CA LYS A 69 14.00 -1.28 15.52
C LYS A 69 13.18 -1.65 16.75
N LYS A 70 13.69 -2.51 17.63
CA LYS A 70 12.93 -3.02 18.80
C LYS A 70 12.66 -1.95 19.87
N ASP A 71 13.46 -0.88 19.90
CA ASP A 71 13.56 0.02 21.07
C ASP A 71 12.95 1.43 20.86
N CYS A 72 12.51 1.80 19.65
CA CYS A 72 11.76 3.05 19.39
C CYS A 72 10.22 2.84 19.38
N LEU A 73 9.73 1.72 19.93
CA LEU A 73 8.48 1.12 19.48
C LEU A 73 7.18 1.60 20.15
N ASP A 74 7.16 2.50 21.12
CA ASP A 74 5.87 2.93 21.69
C ASP A 74 5.56 4.42 21.49
N GLU A 75 6.57 5.25 21.24
CA GLU A 75 6.45 6.71 21.27
C GLU A 75 6.29 7.36 19.88
N PHE A 76 6.41 6.61 18.78
CA PHE A 76 6.27 7.13 17.42
C PHE A 76 5.65 6.11 16.44
N PRO A 77 5.06 6.54 15.29
CA PRO A 77 4.52 5.60 14.29
C PRO A 77 5.57 4.61 13.78
N ARG A 78 5.13 3.37 13.48
CA ARG A 78 5.96 2.41 12.73
C ARG A 78 6.02 2.77 11.27
N ARG A 79 4.86 3.08 10.70
CA ARG A 79 4.67 3.34 9.28
C ARG A 79 3.91 4.63 9.11
N ILE A 80 4.35 5.45 8.15
CA ILE A 80 3.67 6.69 7.83
C ILE A 80 3.24 6.66 6.37
N LEU A 81 1.94 6.82 6.13
CA LEU A 81 1.37 7.11 4.83
C LEU A 81 1.22 8.62 4.71
N PHE A 82 2.14 9.22 3.96
CA PHE A 82 2.28 10.66 3.86
C PHE A 82 1.78 11.15 2.50
N GLU A 83 0.52 11.59 2.47
CA GLU A 83 -0.18 12.03 1.27
C GLU A 83 0.48 13.28 0.67
N MET A 84 1.26 13.11 -0.39
CA MET A 84 1.81 14.24 -1.15
C MET A 84 0.69 15.07 -1.77
N THR A 85 -0.31 14.39 -2.32
CA THR A 85 -1.40 15.00 -3.06
C THR A 85 -2.63 14.12 -3.00
N SER A 86 -3.81 14.75 -2.95
CA SER A 86 -5.10 14.09 -3.16
C SER A 86 -5.59 14.24 -4.60
N VAL A 87 -4.89 14.99 -5.45
CA VAL A 87 -5.16 15.12 -6.90
C VAL A 87 -4.69 13.87 -7.64
N CYS A 88 -5.47 13.41 -8.61
CA CYS A 88 -5.15 12.28 -9.49
C CYS A 88 -5.64 12.55 -10.92
N ASN A 89 -4.89 12.07 -11.91
CA ASN A 89 -5.19 12.22 -13.34
C ASN A 89 -6.20 11.19 -13.87
N VAL A 90 -6.69 10.28 -13.02
CA VAL A 90 -7.75 9.31 -13.37
C VAL A 90 -8.83 9.24 -12.28
N LEU A 91 -9.99 8.71 -12.65
CA LEU A 91 -11.16 8.52 -11.80
C LEU A 91 -11.54 7.04 -11.77
N CYS A 92 -10.83 6.25 -10.97
CA CYS A 92 -11.13 4.83 -10.80
C CYS A 92 -12.45 4.68 -10.05
N LYS A 93 -13.36 3.82 -10.50
CA LYS A 93 -14.72 3.71 -9.93
C LYS A 93 -14.71 3.36 -8.43
N MET A 94 -13.79 2.51 -8.02
CA MET A 94 -13.68 2.00 -6.65
C MET A 94 -12.97 2.95 -5.67
N CYS A 95 -12.46 4.09 -6.15
CA CYS A 95 -11.58 4.94 -5.35
C CYS A 95 -12.36 5.88 -4.42
N PRO A 96 -12.06 5.91 -3.11
CA PRO A 96 -12.72 6.83 -2.16
C PRO A 96 -12.46 8.30 -2.48
N ARG A 97 -11.46 8.61 -3.30
CA ARG A 97 -11.18 9.97 -3.80
C ARG A 97 -12.39 10.61 -4.49
N ASN A 98 -13.27 9.80 -5.11
CA ASN A 98 -14.47 10.29 -5.78
C ASN A 98 -15.52 10.83 -4.80
N HIS A 99 -15.37 10.55 -3.51
CA HIS A 99 -16.28 10.94 -2.42
C HIS A 99 -15.59 11.84 -1.40
N LEU A 100 -14.53 12.54 -1.82
CA LEU A 100 -13.88 13.53 -0.96
C LEU A 100 -14.83 14.69 -0.66
N LEU A 101 -15.02 14.94 0.62
CA LEU A 101 -15.72 16.10 1.16
C LEU A 101 -14.74 17.26 1.46
N ARG A 102 -13.45 16.96 1.55
CA ARG A 102 -12.36 17.94 1.64
C ARG A 102 -11.83 18.31 0.24
N PRO A 103 -11.26 19.51 0.05
CA PRO A 103 -10.67 19.88 -1.23
C PRO A 103 -9.56 18.93 -1.69
N ALA A 104 -9.51 18.64 -2.98
CA ALA A 104 -8.36 18.00 -3.60
C ALA A 104 -7.22 19.02 -3.70
N MET A 105 -6.03 18.65 -3.21
CA MET A 105 -4.89 19.56 -3.14
C MET A 105 -3.55 18.84 -3.14
N HIS A 106 -2.51 19.61 -3.45
CA HIS A 106 -1.11 19.25 -3.23
C HIS A 106 -0.67 19.81 -1.88
N MET A 107 -0.01 19.01 -1.05
CA MET A 107 0.61 19.53 0.17
C MET A 107 1.79 20.42 -0.23
N PRO A 108 1.91 21.66 0.29
CA PRO A 108 3.06 22.49 -0.03
C PRO A 108 4.39 21.78 0.29
N LYS A 109 5.34 21.75 -0.65
CA LYS A 109 6.67 21.15 -0.47
C LYS A 109 7.33 21.54 0.84
N LYS A 110 7.20 22.81 1.25
CA LYS A 110 7.77 23.32 2.51
C LYS A 110 7.26 22.54 3.73
N ASP A 111 5.96 22.29 3.79
CA ASP A 111 5.34 21.53 4.88
C ASP A 111 5.72 20.05 4.81
N TYR A 112 5.73 19.48 3.60
CA TYR A 112 6.13 18.09 3.41
C TYR A 112 7.57 17.85 3.88
N ILE A 113 8.52 18.69 3.45
CA ILE A 113 9.93 18.58 3.84
C ILE A 113 10.11 18.85 5.34
N ARG A 114 9.37 19.78 5.95
CA ARG A 114 9.41 20.01 7.39
C ARG A 114 9.06 18.74 8.16
N ILE A 115 7.96 18.08 7.79
CA ILE A 115 7.54 16.83 8.44
C ILE A 115 8.49 15.67 8.13
N LEU A 116 9.07 15.59 6.93
CA LEU A 116 10.13 14.61 6.66
C LEU A 116 11.31 14.76 7.62
N LYS A 117 11.69 15.99 8.01
CA LYS A 117 12.75 16.22 9.01
C LYS A 117 12.33 15.72 10.39
N GLU A 118 11.13 16.07 10.86
CA GLU A 118 10.59 15.57 12.13
C GLU A 118 10.56 14.03 12.17
N ILE A 119 10.14 13.39 11.06
CA ILE A 119 10.15 11.93 10.94
C ILE A 119 11.58 11.40 10.95
N GLY A 120 12.51 12.02 10.22
CA GLY A 120 13.90 11.58 10.13
C GLY A 120 14.69 11.68 11.43
N GLU A 121 14.35 12.63 12.31
CA GLU A 121 14.95 12.79 13.64
C GLU A 121 14.70 11.56 14.55
N VAL A 122 13.51 10.98 14.48
CA VAL A 122 13.13 9.80 15.28
C VAL A 122 13.38 8.49 14.50
N GLY A 123 12.93 8.48 13.25
CA GLY A 123 12.97 7.35 12.33
C GLY A 123 11.74 6.45 12.39
N VAL A 124 11.45 5.81 11.27
CA VAL A 124 10.30 4.91 11.09
C VAL A 124 10.72 3.63 10.37
N GLU A 125 9.88 2.60 10.44
CA GLU A 125 10.11 1.34 9.71
C GLU A 125 9.71 1.41 8.24
N GLY A 126 8.84 2.35 7.88
CA GLY A 126 8.55 2.64 6.48
C GLY A 126 7.79 3.93 6.26
N LEU A 127 8.02 4.51 5.09
CA LEU A 127 7.40 5.74 4.61
C LEU A 127 6.73 5.48 3.25
N TRP A 128 5.43 5.67 3.19
CA TRP A 128 4.64 5.61 1.97
C TRP A 128 4.40 7.03 1.49
N LEU A 129 4.95 7.37 0.32
CA LEU A 129 4.81 8.69 -0.31
C LEU A 129 3.43 8.89 -0.97
N TYR A 130 2.41 8.21 -0.44
CA TYR A 130 1.04 8.21 -0.92
C TYR A 130 0.05 7.86 0.19
N HIS A 131 -1.20 8.23 -0.05
CA HIS A 131 -2.37 7.72 0.65
C HIS A 131 -3.52 7.67 -0.36
N LEU A 132 -4.02 8.84 -0.76
CA LEU A 132 -4.83 9.03 -1.96
C LEU A 132 -3.98 9.63 -3.11
N GLY A 133 -4.67 10.04 -4.18
CA GLY A 133 -4.08 10.80 -5.29
C GLY A 133 -3.15 9.98 -6.18
N GLU A 134 -2.37 10.69 -7.00
CA GLU A 134 -1.25 10.16 -7.77
C GLU A 134 -0.01 10.97 -7.41
N SER A 135 0.98 10.36 -6.75
CA SER A 135 2.18 11.08 -6.27
C SER A 135 2.92 11.81 -7.38
N LEU A 136 2.94 11.25 -8.60
CA LEU A 136 3.55 11.88 -9.78
C LEU A 136 2.83 13.13 -10.29
N MET A 137 1.62 13.44 -9.81
CA MET A 137 0.93 14.70 -10.07
C MET A 137 1.44 15.84 -9.18
N HIS A 138 2.20 15.55 -8.13
CA HIS A 138 2.74 16.60 -7.27
C HIS A 138 3.82 17.40 -8.03
N PRO A 139 3.71 18.74 -8.15
CA PRO A 139 4.66 19.54 -8.93
C PRO A 139 6.10 19.39 -8.44
N ASP A 140 6.28 19.28 -7.12
CA ASP A 140 7.59 19.09 -6.49
C ASP A 140 7.97 17.61 -6.22
N PHE A 141 7.35 16.63 -6.90
CA PHE A 141 7.57 15.19 -6.62
C PHE A 141 9.05 14.81 -6.49
N ARG A 142 9.86 15.21 -7.48
CA ARG A 142 11.28 14.87 -7.54
C ARG A 142 12.08 15.49 -6.39
N GLU A 143 11.75 16.72 -6.03
CA GLU A 143 12.45 17.46 -4.98
C GLU A 143 12.14 16.91 -3.59
N ILE A 144 10.89 16.47 -3.39
CA ILE A 144 10.47 15.76 -2.18
C ILE A 144 11.17 14.41 -2.08
N VAL A 145 11.18 13.60 -3.13
CA VAL A 145 11.91 12.31 -3.15
C VAL A 145 13.42 12.51 -2.90
N ASN A 146 14.03 13.54 -3.50
CA ASN A 146 15.42 13.89 -3.20
C ASN A 146 15.61 14.33 -1.74
N ALA A 147 14.61 14.97 -1.11
CA ALA A 147 14.66 15.30 0.30
C ALA A 147 14.58 14.05 1.19
N VAL A 148 13.75 13.06 0.83
CA VAL A 148 13.71 11.75 1.51
C VAL A 148 15.11 11.11 1.50
N SER A 149 15.77 11.08 0.34
CA SER A 149 17.13 10.54 0.23
C SER A 149 18.15 11.29 1.11
N ARG A 150 18.12 12.63 1.13
CA ARG A 150 19.05 13.45 1.93
C ARG A 150 18.82 13.36 3.43
N ILE A 151 17.57 13.20 3.87
CA ILE A 151 17.22 13.16 5.31
C ILE A 151 17.48 11.75 5.87
N GLY A 152 17.04 10.70 5.17
CA GLY A 152 17.22 9.31 5.59
C GLY A 152 16.40 8.90 6.83
N ASN A 153 16.71 7.72 7.38
CA ASN A 153 16.06 7.13 8.57
C ASN A 153 14.56 6.78 8.40
N PHE A 154 14.12 6.48 7.17
CA PHE A 154 12.72 6.18 6.85
C PHE A 154 12.38 4.68 6.76
N GLY A 155 13.33 3.79 7.00
CA GLY A 155 13.16 2.36 6.74
C GLY A 155 12.88 2.13 5.25
N TYR A 156 11.80 1.41 4.92
CA TYR A 156 11.40 1.19 3.53
C TYR A 156 10.55 2.33 2.97
N VAL A 157 10.98 2.90 1.84
CA VAL A 157 10.27 3.96 1.12
C VAL A 157 9.44 3.36 -0.01
N TRP A 158 8.13 3.62 0.03
CA TRP A 158 7.15 3.16 -0.94
C TRP A 158 6.58 4.32 -1.74
N MET A 159 6.38 4.11 -3.03
CA MET A 159 5.50 4.94 -3.85
C MET A 159 4.40 4.10 -4.51
N SER A 160 3.31 4.73 -4.90
CA SER A 160 2.26 4.11 -5.71
C SER A 160 1.98 4.96 -6.94
N THR A 161 1.68 4.31 -8.05
CA THR A 161 1.32 4.99 -9.29
C THR A 161 0.26 4.21 -10.08
N ASN A 162 -0.63 4.93 -10.75
CA ASN A 162 -1.57 4.40 -11.75
C ASN A 162 -0.92 4.16 -13.12
N GLY A 163 0.38 4.47 -13.26
CA GLY A 163 1.19 4.17 -14.43
C GLY A 163 1.06 5.16 -15.60
N HIS A 164 0.06 6.05 -15.63
CA HIS A 164 -0.15 6.95 -16.78
C HIS A 164 0.95 8.01 -16.93
N LEU A 165 1.61 8.37 -15.82
CA LEU A 165 2.68 9.36 -15.75
C LEU A 165 4.07 8.71 -15.70
N MET A 166 4.17 7.38 -15.76
CA MET A 166 5.45 6.64 -15.76
C MET A 166 6.13 6.68 -17.14
N ASN A 167 6.32 7.87 -17.69
CA ASN A 167 7.15 8.07 -18.88
C ASN A 167 8.63 7.74 -18.58
N GLU A 168 9.46 7.62 -19.61
CA GLU A 168 10.87 7.25 -19.50
C GLU A 168 11.65 8.13 -18.50
N SER A 169 11.42 9.46 -18.51
CA SER A 169 12.07 10.39 -17.58
C SER A 169 11.70 10.10 -16.12
N ASN A 170 10.44 9.77 -15.83
CA ASN A 170 10.01 9.40 -14.49
C ASN A 170 10.52 8.01 -14.10
N CYS A 171 10.57 7.05 -15.03
CA CYS A 171 11.19 5.75 -14.80
C CYS A 171 12.66 5.90 -14.38
N HIS A 172 13.47 6.64 -15.14
CA HIS A 172 14.88 6.89 -14.80
C HIS A 172 15.03 7.49 -13.40
N PHE A 173 14.28 8.56 -13.12
CA PHE A 173 14.34 9.21 -11.81
C PHE A 173 14.03 8.25 -10.67
N ILE A 174 12.97 7.46 -10.79
CA ILE A 174 12.55 6.53 -9.75
C ILE A 174 13.58 5.41 -9.58
N LEU A 175 14.10 4.84 -10.67
CA LEU A 175 15.15 3.82 -10.63
C LEU A 175 16.46 4.32 -10.02
N ASP A 176 16.70 5.64 -10.06
CA ASP A 176 17.87 6.28 -9.46
C ASP A 176 17.62 6.89 -8.08
N SER A 177 16.40 6.81 -7.58
CA SER A 177 15.99 7.39 -6.29
C SER A 177 16.20 6.45 -5.10
N CYS A 178 15.86 6.92 -3.90
CA CYS A 178 15.83 6.13 -2.66
C CYS A 178 14.55 5.30 -2.47
N ILE A 179 13.74 5.11 -3.50
CA ILE A 179 12.50 4.36 -3.42
C ILE A 179 12.84 2.87 -3.42
N ASP A 180 12.35 2.14 -2.41
CA ASP A 180 12.56 0.70 -2.28
C ASP A 180 11.48 -0.08 -3.02
N TYR A 181 10.24 0.43 -3.05
CA TYR A 181 9.10 -0.24 -3.64
C TYR A 181 8.26 0.68 -4.52
N ILE A 182 7.95 0.21 -5.73
CA ILE A 182 6.93 0.81 -6.59
C ILE A 182 5.69 -0.07 -6.56
N ASN A 183 4.60 0.43 -6.00
CA ASN A 183 3.28 -0.14 -6.18
C ASN A 183 2.67 0.34 -7.50
N TYR A 184 2.81 -0.46 -8.56
CA TYR A 184 2.27 -0.16 -9.87
C TYR A 184 0.84 -0.71 -9.98
N SER A 185 -0.16 0.17 -9.99
CA SER A 185 -1.57 -0.22 -10.02
C SER A 185 -2.02 -0.55 -11.45
N MET A 186 -2.34 -1.81 -11.71
CA MET A 186 -2.79 -2.30 -13.01
C MET A 186 -3.95 -3.27 -12.84
N HIS A 187 -5.13 -2.86 -13.32
CA HIS A 187 -6.37 -3.61 -13.11
C HIS A 187 -6.75 -4.45 -14.34
N GLY A 188 -6.17 -5.63 -14.45
CA GLY A 188 -6.44 -6.57 -15.54
C GLY A 188 -5.33 -6.69 -16.58
N VAL A 189 -5.50 -7.63 -17.50
CA VAL A 189 -4.61 -7.93 -18.63
C VAL A 189 -5.17 -7.45 -19.97
N SER A 190 -6.42 -7.01 -20.00
CA SER A 190 -7.11 -6.50 -21.19
C SER A 190 -7.55 -5.04 -21.03
N GLU A 191 -7.69 -4.34 -22.15
CA GLU A 191 -8.19 -2.96 -22.16
C GLU A 191 -9.64 -2.88 -21.65
N VAL A 192 -10.48 -3.87 -21.99
CA VAL A 192 -11.88 -3.94 -21.56
C VAL A 192 -11.96 -4.01 -20.04
N THR A 193 -11.22 -4.92 -19.42
CA THR A 193 -11.18 -5.06 -17.95
C THR A 193 -10.58 -3.83 -17.31
N HIS A 194 -9.50 -3.27 -17.84
CA HIS A 194 -8.91 -2.03 -17.32
C HIS A 194 -9.91 -0.86 -17.34
N LYS A 195 -10.58 -0.62 -18.46
CA LYS A 195 -11.60 0.43 -18.60
C LYS A 195 -12.83 0.20 -17.74
N SER A 196 -13.13 -1.05 -17.40
CA SER A 196 -14.23 -1.34 -16.45
C SER A 196 -13.98 -0.70 -15.07
N VAL A 197 -12.70 -0.63 -14.67
CA VAL A 197 -12.23 -0.08 -13.38
C VAL A 197 -11.86 1.39 -13.50
N ILE A 198 -11.15 1.77 -14.57
CA ILE A 198 -10.65 3.11 -14.84
C ILE A 198 -11.19 3.57 -16.21
N PRO A 199 -12.45 4.04 -16.30
CA PRO A 199 -13.09 4.36 -17.58
C PRO A 199 -12.34 5.36 -18.46
N GLN A 200 -11.69 6.35 -17.82
CA GLN A 200 -10.89 7.39 -18.48
C GLN A 200 -9.42 7.00 -18.65
N GLY A 201 -9.05 5.79 -18.22
CA GLY A 201 -7.68 5.28 -18.31
C GLY A 201 -7.31 4.87 -19.72
N ASN A 202 -6.02 4.99 -20.03
CA ASN A 202 -5.42 4.53 -21.27
C ASN A 202 -4.56 3.29 -20.99
N PHE A 203 -5.16 2.11 -21.16
CA PHE A 203 -4.50 0.84 -20.89
C PHE A 203 -3.23 0.65 -21.72
N ALA A 204 -3.26 1.01 -23.00
CA ALA A 204 -2.10 0.91 -23.89
C ALA A 204 -0.93 1.74 -23.37
N LYS A 205 -1.18 2.97 -22.91
CA LYS A 205 -0.16 3.84 -22.31
C LYS A 205 0.38 3.25 -21.01
N VAL A 206 -0.49 2.77 -20.12
CA VAL A 206 -0.09 2.15 -18.84
C VAL A 206 0.78 0.91 -19.08
N MET A 207 0.43 0.08 -20.07
CA MET A 207 1.22 -1.08 -20.46
C MET A 207 2.55 -0.68 -21.07
N ALA A 208 2.58 0.30 -21.98
CA ALA A 208 3.83 0.78 -22.61
C ALA A 208 4.80 1.35 -21.57
N ASN A 209 4.30 2.15 -20.63
CA ASN A 209 5.10 2.69 -19.51
C ASN A 209 5.60 1.57 -18.59
N PHE A 210 4.78 0.55 -18.33
CA PHE A 210 5.19 -0.62 -17.57
C PHE A 210 6.32 -1.38 -18.25
N GLU A 211 6.21 -1.71 -19.54
CA GLU A 211 7.28 -2.40 -20.26
C GLU A 211 8.56 -1.55 -20.31
N THR A 212 8.45 -0.23 -20.48
CA THR A 212 9.58 0.70 -20.39
C THR A 212 10.28 0.60 -19.03
N LEU A 213 9.53 0.63 -17.92
CA LEU A 213 10.08 0.47 -16.57
C LEU A 213 10.83 -0.86 -16.43
N ILE A 214 10.26 -1.96 -16.91
CA ILE A 214 10.85 -3.30 -16.84
C ILE A 214 12.14 -3.39 -17.66
N GLU A 215 12.15 -2.82 -18.86
CA GLU A 215 13.34 -2.79 -19.73
C GLU A 215 14.47 -1.97 -19.12
N LEU A 216 14.16 -0.78 -18.59
CA LEU A 216 15.15 0.06 -17.92
C LEU A 216 15.67 -0.61 -16.64
N LYS A 217 14.79 -1.26 -15.87
CA LYS A 217 15.16 -2.02 -14.67
C LYS A 217 16.11 -3.17 -15.00
N LYS A 218 15.86 -3.92 -16.08
CA LYS A 218 16.74 -5.01 -16.54
C LYS A 218 18.12 -4.52 -16.99
N LYS A 219 18.19 -3.32 -17.58
CA LYS A 219 19.46 -2.69 -17.99
C LYS A 219 20.23 -2.10 -16.79
N SER A 220 19.54 -1.84 -15.68
CA SER A 220 20.15 -1.36 -14.45
C SER A 220 20.82 -2.51 -13.69
N SER A 221 22.00 -2.26 -13.12
CA SER A 221 22.65 -3.18 -12.18
C SER A 221 22.06 -3.09 -10.76
N LYS A 222 21.14 -2.15 -10.52
CA LYS A 222 20.57 -1.91 -9.18
C LYS A 222 19.47 -2.92 -8.87
N ARG A 223 19.49 -3.48 -7.67
CA ARG A 223 18.42 -4.33 -7.13
C ARG A 223 17.12 -3.55 -6.87
N LEU A 224 17.20 -2.30 -6.44
CA LEU A 224 16.04 -1.45 -6.09
C LEU A 224 15.64 -0.48 -7.20
N PRO A 225 14.38 -0.02 -7.24
CA PRO A 225 13.24 -0.49 -6.43
C PRO A 225 12.77 -1.91 -6.82
N TYR A 226 12.11 -2.59 -5.89
CA TYR A 226 11.27 -3.76 -6.17
C TYR A 226 9.97 -3.32 -6.84
N ILE A 227 9.59 -3.99 -7.91
CA ILE A 227 8.37 -3.73 -8.66
C ILE A 227 7.25 -4.61 -8.10
N HIS A 228 6.32 -3.96 -7.41
CA HIS A 228 5.11 -4.55 -6.86
C HIS A 228 3.92 -4.21 -7.76
N LEU A 229 3.47 -5.18 -8.56
CA LEU A 229 2.37 -4.99 -9.50
C LEU A 229 1.05 -5.39 -8.85
N GLN A 230 0.12 -4.45 -8.71
CA GLN A 230 -1.10 -4.64 -7.94
C GLN A 230 -2.35 -4.63 -8.81
N MET A 231 -3.22 -5.62 -8.58
CA MET A 231 -4.60 -5.63 -9.03
C MET A 231 -5.56 -5.68 -7.83
N ILE A 232 -6.69 -5.00 -7.95
CA ILE A 232 -7.82 -5.11 -7.02
C ILE A 232 -8.79 -6.17 -7.55
N GLU A 233 -9.08 -7.20 -6.75
CA GLU A 233 -10.10 -8.21 -7.03
C GLU A 233 -11.49 -7.62 -6.78
N GLN A 234 -12.24 -7.45 -7.86
CA GLN A 234 -13.61 -6.97 -7.89
C GLN A 234 -14.44 -7.76 -8.92
N GLU A 235 -15.76 -7.55 -9.01
CA GLU A 235 -16.64 -8.27 -9.93
C GLU A 235 -16.11 -8.24 -11.36
N THR A 236 -15.61 -7.08 -11.77
CA THR A 236 -15.15 -6.84 -13.14
C THR A 236 -13.73 -7.32 -13.39
N THR A 237 -12.94 -7.69 -12.38
CA THR A 237 -11.53 -8.12 -12.55
C THR A 237 -11.28 -9.58 -12.12
N LYS A 238 -12.16 -10.17 -11.30
CA LYS A 238 -11.97 -11.51 -10.72
C LYS A 238 -11.68 -12.61 -11.75
N HIS A 239 -12.26 -12.49 -12.95
CA HIS A 239 -12.09 -13.43 -14.05
C HIS A 239 -10.68 -13.36 -14.69
N GLU A 240 -9.95 -12.26 -14.49
CA GLU A 240 -8.59 -12.08 -15.00
C GLU A 240 -7.50 -12.28 -13.93
N VAL A 241 -7.83 -12.62 -12.68
CA VAL A 241 -6.81 -12.79 -11.62
C VAL A 241 -5.74 -13.82 -11.99
N LYS A 242 -6.13 -15.02 -12.42
CA LYS A 242 -5.19 -16.06 -12.83
C LYS A 242 -4.38 -15.64 -14.08
N PRO A 243 -5.00 -15.14 -15.17
CA PRO A 243 -4.28 -14.55 -16.31
C PRO A 243 -3.27 -13.47 -15.90
N PHE A 244 -3.66 -12.58 -14.97
CA PHE A 244 -2.82 -11.49 -14.48
C PHE A 244 -1.57 -12.01 -13.78
N ILE A 245 -1.74 -12.93 -12.81
CA ILE A 245 -0.60 -13.56 -12.12
C ILE A 245 0.31 -14.24 -13.15
N LYS A 246 -0.24 -15.12 -14.00
CA LYS A 246 0.53 -15.88 -15.01
C LYS A 246 1.32 -14.97 -15.95
N LYS A 247 0.75 -13.85 -16.37
CA LYS A 247 1.38 -12.92 -17.31
C LYS A 247 2.54 -12.15 -16.67
N PHE A 248 2.39 -11.76 -15.40
CA PHE A 248 3.26 -10.75 -14.80
C PHE A 248 4.24 -11.27 -13.75
N PHE A 249 3.97 -12.39 -13.06
CA PHE A 249 4.91 -12.93 -12.07
C PHE A 249 6.35 -13.15 -12.60
N PRO A 250 6.58 -13.53 -13.89
CA PRO A 250 7.95 -13.68 -14.40
C PRO A 250 8.64 -12.35 -14.69
N LYS A 251 7.89 -11.24 -14.71
CA LYS A 251 8.39 -9.91 -15.09
C LYS A 251 8.71 -9.02 -13.89
N VAL A 252 8.00 -9.22 -12.77
CA VAL A 252 8.05 -8.33 -11.60
C VAL A 252 8.54 -9.05 -10.35
N ASP A 253 8.80 -8.31 -9.29
CA ASP A 253 9.27 -8.88 -8.04
C ASP A 253 8.11 -9.46 -7.21
N VAL A 254 6.96 -8.77 -7.20
CA VAL A 254 5.74 -9.21 -6.51
C VAL A 254 4.51 -8.91 -7.37
N VAL A 255 3.63 -9.88 -7.51
CA VAL A 255 2.26 -9.68 -8.00
C VAL A 255 1.31 -9.68 -6.81
N SER A 256 0.57 -8.60 -6.61
CA SER A 256 -0.36 -8.44 -5.50
C SER A 256 -1.80 -8.39 -5.97
N ILE A 257 -2.62 -9.22 -5.36
CA ILE A 257 -4.07 -9.24 -5.53
C ILE A 257 -4.70 -8.81 -4.21
N ASN A 258 -5.16 -7.57 -4.17
CA ASN A 258 -5.83 -7.01 -3.00
C ASN A 258 -7.33 -7.14 -3.15
N MET A 259 -8.00 -7.48 -2.05
CA MET A 259 -9.46 -7.48 -2.01
C MET A 259 -9.95 -6.05 -2.13
N LEU A 260 -11.02 -5.83 -2.91
CA LEU A 260 -11.72 -4.55 -2.87
C LEU A 260 -12.23 -4.29 -1.45
N GLU A 261 -11.86 -3.15 -0.89
CA GLU A 261 -12.38 -2.68 0.38
C GLU A 261 -13.71 -1.96 0.18
N TYR A 262 -14.58 -2.02 1.19
CA TYR A 262 -15.84 -1.28 1.13
C TYR A 262 -15.59 0.22 1.29
N VAL A 263 -14.75 0.61 2.25
CA VAL A 263 -14.40 2.00 2.63
C VAL A 263 -15.62 2.93 2.75
N ASN A 264 -16.76 2.35 3.16
CA ASN A 264 -18.07 2.98 3.23
C ASN A 264 -18.57 3.59 1.90
N LEU A 265 -18.18 2.97 0.78
CA LEU A 265 -18.64 3.32 -0.56
C LEU A 265 -19.70 2.31 -1.02
N PRO A 266 -20.99 2.69 -1.13
CA PRO A 266 -22.06 1.78 -1.56
C PRO A 266 -21.77 1.05 -2.88
N GLU A 267 -21.01 1.67 -3.78
CA GLU A 267 -20.60 1.11 -5.06
C GLU A 267 -19.64 -0.09 -4.92
N ASN A 268 -19.02 -0.31 -3.75
CA ASN A 268 -18.07 -1.38 -3.48
C ASN A 268 -18.70 -2.61 -2.77
N SER A 269 -19.92 -2.98 -3.15
CA SER A 269 -20.67 -4.09 -2.55
C SER A 269 -19.95 -5.45 -2.65
N PHE A 270 -19.07 -5.65 -3.63
CA PHE A 270 -18.19 -6.83 -3.72
C PHE A 270 -17.34 -7.05 -2.47
N GLY A 271 -16.69 -5.97 -2.01
CA GLY A 271 -15.77 -6.01 -0.89
C GLY A 271 -16.51 -6.41 0.37
N TYR A 272 -17.74 -5.91 0.50
CA TYR A 272 -18.61 -6.23 1.61
C TYR A 272 -18.92 -7.74 1.70
N ALA A 273 -19.16 -8.41 0.58
CA ALA A 273 -19.54 -9.83 0.56
C ALA A 273 -18.37 -10.82 0.80
N GLN A 274 -17.12 -10.37 0.71
CA GLN A 274 -15.96 -11.26 0.71
C GLN A 274 -15.35 -11.53 2.10
N ARG A 275 -15.84 -10.87 3.16
CA ARG A 275 -15.24 -10.97 4.50
C ARG A 275 -16.21 -11.56 5.50
N GLU A 276 -15.75 -12.60 6.19
CA GLU A 276 -16.30 -12.98 7.49
C GLU A 276 -15.88 -11.92 8.51
N ARG A 277 -16.83 -11.47 9.34
CA ARG A 277 -16.62 -10.37 10.28
C ARG A 277 -16.76 -10.87 11.70
N ARG A 278 -15.83 -10.46 12.57
CA ARG A 278 -15.98 -10.66 14.01
C ARG A 278 -16.96 -9.62 14.57
N PRO A 279 -17.40 -9.74 15.83
CA PRO A 279 -18.19 -8.68 16.45
C PRO A 279 -17.44 -7.35 16.43
N ARG A 280 -18.13 -6.27 16.04
CA ARG A 280 -17.59 -4.91 16.09
C ARG A 280 -17.26 -4.54 17.53
N GLY A 281 -16.24 -3.69 17.68
CA GLY A 281 -15.80 -3.17 18.98
C GLY A 281 -14.29 -2.94 19.00
N HIS A 282 -13.56 -3.79 18.27
CA HIS A 282 -12.12 -3.73 18.11
C HIS A 282 -11.71 -3.49 16.65
N CYS A 283 -10.49 -2.99 16.42
CA CYS A 283 -9.92 -2.86 15.07
C CYS A 283 -8.39 -2.84 15.08
N LYS A 284 -7.78 -3.79 14.35
CA LYS A 284 -6.31 -3.86 14.22
C LYS A 284 -5.67 -2.63 13.59
N ARG A 285 -6.40 -1.81 12.82
CA ARG A 285 -5.88 -0.53 12.30
C ARG A 285 -5.61 0.48 13.41
N ILE A 286 -6.45 0.47 14.46
CA ILE A 286 -6.30 1.37 15.62
C ILE A 286 -5.22 0.85 16.58
N GLN A 287 -5.16 -0.47 16.77
CA GLN A 287 -4.09 -1.13 17.54
C GLN A 287 -2.73 -1.04 16.82
N GLY A 288 -2.77 -0.90 15.50
CA GLY A 288 -1.59 -0.69 14.67
C GLY A 288 -0.88 0.62 15.00
N ARG A 289 0.30 0.77 14.43
CA ARG A 289 1.12 1.98 14.54
C ARG A 289 1.31 2.63 13.18
N ASP A 290 0.25 2.61 12.38
CA ASP A 290 0.18 3.32 11.12
C ASP A 290 -0.31 4.74 11.37
N CYS A 291 0.33 5.70 10.72
CA CYS A 291 -0.03 7.10 10.77
C CYS A 291 -0.33 7.58 9.36
N PHE A 292 -1.48 8.21 9.17
CA PHE A 292 -1.90 8.78 7.91
C PHE A 292 -1.87 10.30 8.03
N ILE A 293 -1.07 10.96 7.19
CA ILE A 293 -0.99 12.42 7.10
C ILE A 293 -1.58 12.82 5.76
N CYS A 294 -2.76 13.44 5.80
CA CYS A 294 -3.47 13.92 4.61
C CYS A 294 -2.82 15.17 3.99
N SER A 295 -3.12 15.47 2.73
CA SER A 295 -2.57 16.64 2.00
C SER A 295 -2.96 18.00 2.60
N ASN A 296 -3.99 18.06 3.45
CA ASN A 296 -4.36 19.25 4.24
C ASN A 296 -3.71 19.29 5.64
N GLY A 297 -2.79 18.37 5.92
CA GLY A 297 -2.05 18.26 7.18
C GLY A 297 -2.77 17.51 8.31
N ALA A 298 -4.01 17.07 8.11
CA ALA A 298 -4.73 16.31 9.12
C ALA A 298 -4.11 14.92 9.34
N VAL A 299 -4.04 14.50 10.62
CA VAL A 299 -3.45 13.23 11.04
C VAL A 299 -4.52 12.27 11.55
N THR A 300 -4.49 11.02 11.09
CA THR A 300 -5.40 9.92 11.48
C THR A 300 -4.66 8.57 11.58
N LEU A 301 -5.32 7.54 12.12
CA LEU A 301 -4.80 6.16 12.24
C LEU A 301 -5.36 5.20 11.18
N CYS A 302 -6.26 5.67 10.30
CA CYS A 302 -7.05 4.80 9.44
C CYS A 302 -7.19 5.35 8.02
N ASP A 303 -6.99 4.49 7.04
CA ASP A 303 -7.26 4.71 5.61
C ASP A 303 -8.74 5.05 5.33
N ALA A 304 -9.67 4.40 6.03
CA ALA A 304 -11.10 4.69 5.91
C ALA A 304 -11.47 6.09 6.43
N ALA A 305 -10.57 6.77 7.15
CA ALA A 305 -10.72 8.16 7.59
C ALA A 305 -10.14 9.16 6.56
N TYR A 306 -10.24 8.85 5.26
CA TYR A 306 -9.71 9.66 4.16
C TYR A 306 -10.32 11.08 4.04
N ASN A 307 -11.54 11.27 4.55
CA ASN A 307 -12.14 12.58 4.82
C ASN A 307 -11.68 13.12 6.19
N CYS A 308 -10.37 13.18 6.40
CA CYS A 308 -9.67 13.33 7.68
C CYS A 308 -9.95 14.62 8.49
N GLU A 309 -10.89 15.49 8.10
CA GLU A 309 -11.27 16.64 8.91
C GLU A 309 -12.10 16.21 10.13
N LYS A 310 -11.90 16.88 11.27
CA LYS A 310 -12.55 16.56 12.56
C LYS A 310 -14.06 16.33 12.47
N LYS A 311 -14.77 17.15 11.69
CA LYS A 311 -16.23 17.07 11.53
C LYS A 311 -16.71 15.76 10.90
N TYR A 312 -15.87 15.07 10.13
CA TYR A 312 -16.24 13.84 9.43
C TYR A 312 -15.78 12.58 10.14
N VAL A 313 -14.64 12.62 10.83
CA VAL A 313 -14.02 11.41 11.42
C VAL A 313 -13.99 11.42 12.95
N GLY A 314 -14.42 12.51 13.58
CA GLY A 314 -14.59 12.61 15.03
C GLY A 314 -13.30 12.25 15.79
N PRO A 315 -13.34 11.28 16.73
CA PRO A 315 -12.17 10.85 17.49
C PRO A 315 -10.98 10.32 16.68
N LEU A 316 -11.17 9.92 15.42
CA LEU A 316 -10.06 9.50 14.54
C LEU A 316 -9.18 10.67 14.07
N TYR A 317 -9.64 11.92 14.20
CA TYR A 317 -8.84 13.10 13.92
C TYR A 317 -7.92 13.42 15.11
N LEU A 318 -6.63 13.15 14.93
CA LEU A 318 -5.64 13.31 16.00
C LEU A 318 -5.12 14.76 16.11
N GLY A 319 -5.02 15.48 15.00
CA GLY A 319 -4.48 16.84 14.96
C GLY A 319 -4.11 17.29 13.56
N ASN A 320 -3.47 18.46 13.45
CA ASN A 320 -2.94 18.97 12.20
C ASN A 320 -1.46 19.37 12.33
N ILE A 321 -0.62 18.92 11.40
CA ILE A 321 0.82 19.21 11.35
C ILE A 321 1.16 20.70 11.15
N HIS A 322 0.18 21.53 10.81
CA HIS A 322 0.34 22.99 10.73
C HIS A 322 0.18 23.68 12.08
N GLU A 323 -0.37 22.99 13.07
CA GLU A 323 -0.62 23.51 14.42
C GLU A 323 0.36 22.96 15.46
N ASN A 324 0.73 21.68 15.34
CA ASN A 324 1.56 20.98 16.31
C ASN A 324 2.59 20.09 15.58
N SER A 325 3.66 19.70 16.28
CA SER A 325 4.60 18.70 15.75
C SER A 325 3.92 17.34 15.56
N LEU A 326 4.45 16.51 14.66
CA LEU A 326 3.93 15.16 14.48
C LEU A 326 4.07 14.32 15.76
N TYR A 327 5.15 14.55 16.53
CA TYR A 327 5.39 13.88 17.80
C TYR A 327 4.30 14.21 18.83
N ASP A 328 3.94 15.49 18.97
CA ASP A 328 2.91 15.94 19.92
C ASP A 328 1.52 15.43 19.52
N ILE A 329 1.22 15.40 18.22
CA ILE A 329 -0.04 14.84 17.73
C ILE A 329 -0.12 13.34 18.05
N TRP A 330 0.96 12.61 17.81
CA TRP A 330 1.01 11.16 18.04
C TRP A 330 0.95 10.80 19.53
N ASN A 331 1.58 11.59 20.40
CA ASN A 331 1.61 11.34 21.84
C ASN A 331 0.51 12.10 22.62
N GLY A 332 -0.35 12.83 21.90
CA GLY A 332 -1.39 13.66 22.46
C GLY A 332 -2.63 12.90 22.97
N ASP A 333 -3.44 13.61 23.75
CA ASP A 333 -4.60 13.05 24.45
C ASP A 333 -5.66 12.44 23.51
N ARG A 334 -5.78 12.93 22.28
CA ARG A 334 -6.75 12.40 21.32
C ARG A 334 -6.45 10.96 20.94
N ARG A 335 -5.17 10.64 20.69
CA ARG A 335 -4.76 9.27 20.36
C ARG A 335 -4.89 8.36 21.59
N LYS A 336 -4.47 8.82 22.78
CA LYS A 336 -4.63 8.06 24.04
C LYS A 336 -6.09 7.66 24.27
N LYS A 337 -7.01 8.61 24.19
CA LYS A 337 -8.46 8.36 24.30
C LYS A 337 -8.97 7.36 23.26
N LEU A 338 -8.51 7.47 22.02
CA LEU A 338 -8.90 6.52 20.96
C LEU A 338 -8.39 5.10 21.24
N LEU A 339 -7.17 4.96 21.76
CA LEU A 339 -6.61 3.67 22.16
C LEU A 339 -7.34 3.07 23.37
N ASP A 340 -7.82 3.91 24.31
CA ASP A 340 -8.62 3.45 25.44
C ASP A 340 -10.00 2.96 24.97
N ILE A 341 -10.67 3.69 24.08
CA ILE A 341 -11.92 3.23 23.42
C ILE A 341 -11.71 1.87 22.73
N GLU A 342 -10.59 1.70 22.03
CA GLU A 342 -10.26 0.42 21.37
C GLU A 342 -10.02 -0.71 22.37
N ARG A 343 -9.30 -0.43 23.47
CA ARG A 343 -9.01 -1.42 24.52
C ARG A 343 -10.28 -1.90 25.22
N GLU A 344 -11.25 -1.00 25.39
CA GLU A 344 -12.56 -1.30 25.99
C GLU A 344 -13.55 -1.95 25.01
N GLY A 345 -13.19 -2.07 23.72
CA GLY A 345 -14.08 -2.64 22.71
C GLY A 345 -15.23 -1.72 22.31
N LEU A 346 -15.03 -0.40 22.46
CA LEU A 346 -16.06 0.62 22.29
C LEU A 346 -15.93 1.40 20.97
N LEU A 347 -15.20 0.91 19.96
CA LEU A 347 -15.10 1.62 18.68
C LEU A 347 -16.45 1.86 18.01
N THR A 348 -17.48 1.06 18.33
CA THR A 348 -18.86 1.28 17.85
C THR A 348 -19.48 2.58 18.34
N SER A 349 -18.88 3.25 19.34
CA SER A 349 -19.26 4.61 19.74
C SER A 349 -18.80 5.70 18.75
N ILE A 350 -17.84 5.39 17.86
CA ILE A 350 -17.33 6.32 16.85
C ILE A 350 -18.18 6.17 15.58
N PRO A 351 -18.82 7.23 15.06
CA PRO A 351 -19.74 7.14 13.93
C PRO A 351 -19.15 6.48 12.67
N LEU A 352 -17.89 6.75 12.35
CA LEU A 352 -17.20 6.13 11.21
C LEU A 352 -16.97 4.63 11.44
N CYS A 353 -16.58 4.24 12.65
CA CYS A 353 -16.28 2.85 13.00
C CYS A 353 -17.55 2.00 13.19
N SER A 354 -18.65 2.60 13.66
CA SER A 354 -19.91 1.92 13.92
C SER A 354 -20.55 1.35 12.65
N THR A 355 -20.27 1.98 11.50
CA THR A 355 -20.77 1.56 10.18
C THR A 355 -19.70 0.91 9.31
N CYS A 356 -18.42 1.05 9.66
CA CYS A 356 -17.30 0.45 8.94
C CYS A 356 -17.48 -1.06 8.76
N THR A 357 -17.10 -1.57 7.59
CA THR A 357 -17.18 -3.00 7.25
C THR A 357 -15.82 -3.61 6.91
N ASP A 358 -14.76 -2.81 7.00
CA ASP A 358 -13.37 -3.19 6.74
C ASP A 358 -12.56 -3.44 8.02
N TYR A 359 -13.15 -3.32 9.21
CA TYR A 359 -12.50 -3.63 10.50
C TYR A 359 -11.97 -5.07 10.54
N ASP A 360 -10.99 -5.35 11.41
CA ASP A 360 -10.31 -6.65 11.56
C ASP A 360 -9.46 -7.12 10.37
N PHE A 361 -8.52 -6.28 9.93
CA PHE A 361 -7.40 -6.76 9.11
C PHE A 361 -6.54 -7.79 9.84
#